data_AF-A0A832U224-F1
#
_entry.id   AF-A0A832U224-F1
#
_cell.length_a   1.000
_cell.length_b   1.000
_cell.length_c   1.000
_cell.angle_alpha   90.00
_cell.angle_beta   90.00
_cell.angle_gamma   90.00
#
_symmetry.space_group_name_H-M   'P 1'
#
loop_
_entity.id
_entity.type
_entity.pdbx_description
1 polymer ?
#
loop_
_entity_poly.entity_id
_entity_poly.type
_entity_poly.pdbx_seq_one_letter_code
_entity_poly.pdbx_strand_id
1 'polypeptide(L)' 'MAKPIELGLVLEGEDAKEFFRNERNPIVSKKLIEMFKRAKKINEQNRS' A
#
# COMPACT_ATOMS: atom_id res chain seq x y z
N MET A 1 -18.29 -5.02 -1.07
CA MET A 1 -17.00 -5.61 -1.46
C MET A 1 -16.74 -6.77 -0.51
N ALA A 2 -16.57 -7.99 -1.02
CA ALA A 2 -16.24 -9.14 -0.17
C ALA A 2 -14.86 -8.90 0.47
N LYS A 3 -14.70 -9.30 1.74
CA LYS A 3 -13.42 -9.13 2.42
C LYS A 3 -12.39 -10.08 1.79
N PRO A 4 -11.11 -9.70 1.64
CA PRO A 4 -10.10 -10.54 0.99
C PRO A 4 -10.00 -11.97 1.55
N ILE A 5 -10.21 -12.13 2.87
CA ILE A 5 -10.23 -13.43 3.55
C ILE A 5 -11.41 -14.30 3.09
N GLU A 6 -12.58 -13.69 2.87
CA GLU A 6 -13.79 -14.38 2.36
C GLU A 6 -13.61 -14.84 0.91
N LEU A 7 -12.70 -14.19 0.17
CA LEU A 7 -12.30 -14.57 -1.19
C LEU A 7 -11.14 -15.59 -1.23
N GLY A 8 -10.65 -16.06 -0.07
CA GLY A 8 -9.51 -16.97 0.00
C GLY A 8 -8.18 -16.32 -0.43
N LEU A 9 -8.12 -14.99 -0.50
CA LEU A 9 -6.91 -14.24 -0.82
C LEU A 9 -6.03 -14.14 0.42
N VAL A 10 -5.48 -15.27 0.84
CA VAL A 10 -4.52 -15.38 1.93
C VAL A 10 -3.12 -15.42 1.33
N LEU A 11 -2.24 -14.53 1.78
CA LEU A 11 -0.83 -14.59 1.42
C LEU A 11 -0.18 -15.70 2.24
N GLU A 12 0.46 -16.65 1.56
CA GLU A 12 1.18 -17.75 2.18
C GLU A 12 2.62 -17.83 1.64
N GLY A 13 3.46 -18.64 2.27
CA GLY A 13 4.81 -18.93 1.77
C GLY A 13 5.68 -17.68 1.63
N GLU A 14 6.36 -17.54 0.49
CA GLU A 14 7.31 -16.45 0.24
C GLU A 14 6.63 -15.09 0.07
N ASP A 15 5.42 -15.03 -0.48
CA ASP A 15 4.68 -13.78 -0.65
C ASP A 15 4.30 -13.19 0.71
N ALA A 16 3.89 -14.03 1.66
CA ALA A 16 3.64 -13.61 3.05
C ALA A 16 4.93 -13.07 3.69
N LYS A 17 6.06 -13.75 3.52
CA LYS A 17 7.35 -13.29 4.06
C LYS A 17 7.78 -11.97 3.44
N GLU A 18 7.59 -11.79 2.14
CA GLU A 18 7.89 -10.55 1.45
C GLU A 18 6.99 -9.42 1.92
N PHE A 19 5.70 -9.67 2.08
CA PHE A 19 4.76 -8.71 2.66
C PHE A 19 5.23 -8.24 4.04
N PHE A 20 5.55 -9.16 4.96
CA PHE A 20 6.04 -8.81 6.29
C PHE A 20 7.40 -8.09 6.26
N ARG A 21 8.30 -8.44 5.33
CA ARG A 21 9.57 -7.72 5.13
C ARG A 21 9.31 -6.28 4.69
N ASN A 22 8.41 -6.09 3.72
CA ASN A 22 8.05 -4.77 3.20
C ASN A 22 7.26 -3.95 4.23
N GLU A 23 6.45 -4.56 5.08
CA GLU A 23 5.75 -3.86 6.17
C GLU A 23 6.74 -3.32 7.21
N ARG A 24 7.73 -4.14 7.60
CA ARG A 24 8.74 -3.76 8.59
C ARG A 24 9.78 -2.78 8.05
N ASN A 25 10.18 -2.94 6.79
CA ASN A 25 11.15 -2.09 6.14
C ASN A 25 10.66 -1.72 4.73
N PRO A 26 9.75 -0.74 4.64
CA PRO A 26 9.15 -0.38 3.37
C PRO A 26 10.21 0.09 2.38
N ILE A 27 10.26 -0.57 1.22
CA ILE A 27 11.09 -0.15 0.10
C ILE A 27 10.43 1.09 -0.51
N VAL A 28 10.81 2.26 0.00
CA VAL A 28 10.27 3.53 -0.46
C VAL A 28 11.04 3.99 -1.70
N SER A 29 10.44 3.82 -2.88
CA SER A 29 10.98 4.40 -4.11
C SER A 29 10.69 5.90 -4.21
N LYS A 30 11.54 6.65 -4.91
CA LYS A 30 11.30 8.08 -5.19
C LYS A 30 9.95 8.32 -5.87
N LYS A 31 9.54 7.42 -6.76
CA LYS A 31 8.24 7.45 -7.45
C LYS A 31 7.07 7.33 -6.47
N LEU A 32 7.19 6.46 -5.46
CA LEU A 32 6.17 6.29 -4.42
C LEU A 32 6.03 7.57 -3.58
N ILE A 33 7.14 8.21 -3.22
CA ILE A 33 7.14 9.50 -2.50
C ILE A 33 6.43 10.59 -3.31
N GLU A 34 6.76 10.71 -4.61
CA GLU A 34 6.10 11.69 -5.48
C GLU A 34 4.60 11.44 -5.61
N MET A 35 4.19 10.17 -5.72
CA MET A 35 2.78 9.79 -5.77
C MET A 35 2.04 10.28 -4.51
N PHE A 36 2.58 10.02 -3.31
CA PHE A 36 1.98 10.49 -2.07
C PHE A 36 1.94 12.01 -1.96
N LYS A 37 2.99 12.72 -2.40
CA LYS A 37 2.99 14.20 -2.46
C LYS A 37 1.87 14.73 -3.35
N ARG A 38 1.65 14.12 -4.53
CA ARG A 38 0.56 14.52 -5.44
C ARG A 38 -0.80 14.23 -4.83
N ALA A 39 -0.99 13.05 -4.24
CA ALA A 39 -2.24 12.68 -3.58
C ALA A 39 -2.60 13.66 -2.44
N LYS A 40 -1.61 14.06 -1.63
CA LYS A 40 -1.80 15.06 -0.57
C LYS A 40 -2.29 16.40 -1.14
N LYS A 41 -1.66 16.89 -2.22
CA LYS A 41 -2.07 18.14 -2.88
C LYS A 41 -3.51 18.09 -3.40
N ILE A 42 -3.89 16.99 -4.05
CA ILE A 42 -5.26 16.79 -4.57
C ILE A 42 -6.27 16.81 -3.42
N ASN A 43 -5.95 16.12 -2.31
CA ASN A 43 -6.82 16.08 -1.14
C ASN A 43 -6.97 17.46 -0.47
N GLU A 44 -5.90 18.25 -0.39
CA GLU A 44 -5.96 19.63 0.11
C GLU A 44 -6.85 20.52 -0.78
N GLN A 45 -6.70 20.41 -2.10
CA GLN A 45 -7.52 21.15 -3.07
C GLN A 45 -9.01 20.79 -2.97
N ASN A 46 -9.35 19.51 -2.78
CA ASN A 46 -10.73 19.06 -2.67
C ASN A 46 -11.39 19.34 -1.31
N ARG A 47 -10.62 19.78 -0.31
CA ARG A 47 -11.14 20.19 1.01
C ARG A 47 -11.35 21.71 1.12
N SER A 48 -11.04 22.46 0.06
CA SER A 48 -11.27 23.90 -0.07
C SER A 48 -12.57 24.17 -0.83
#